data_AF-A0A919LX72-F1
#
_entry.id   AF-A0A919LX72-F1
#
_cell.length_a   1.000
_cell.length_b   1.000
_cell.length_c   1.000
_cell.angle_alpha   90.00
_cell.angle_beta   90.00
_cell.angle_gamma   90.00
#
_symmetry.space_group_name_H-M   'P 1'
#
loop_
_entity.id
_entity.type
_entity.pdbx_description
1 polymer ?
#
loop_
_entity_poly.entity_id
_entity_poly.type
_entity_poly.pdbx_seq_one_letter_code
_entity_poly.pdbx_strand_id
1 'polypeptide(L)' 'MTCKLAQKEGEPLAKFCPHDLRRTASTLLHEAGYNTDWIEKCLAHEQKGVRAIYNKAEYRDQRTSMLQDLADMIDEWVI' A
#
# COMPACT_ATOMS: atom_id res chain seq x y z
N MET A 1 -5.00 -20.21 6.97
CA MET A 1 -6.43 -20.16 6.59
C MET A 1 -6.58 -19.16 5.44
N THR A 2 -7.12 -19.55 4.29
CA THR A 2 -7.35 -18.60 3.16
C THR A 2 -8.80 -18.12 3.19
N CYS A 3 -9.10 -16.93 2.66
CA CYS A 3 -10.48 -16.39 2.67
C CYS A 3 -11.49 -17.33 1.99
N LYS A 4 -11.05 -18.16 1.04
CA LYS A 4 -11.88 -19.20 0.42
C LYS A 4 -12.28 -20.31 1.39
N LEU A 5 -11.38 -20.70 2.31
CA LEU A 5 -11.65 -21.68 3.36
C LEU A 5 -12.65 -21.11 4.38
N ALA A 6 -12.41 -19.89 4.85
CA ALA A 6 -13.31 -19.20 5.78
C ALA A 6 -14.75 -19.07 5.24
N GLN A 7 -14.88 -18.66 3.98
CA GLN A 7 -16.19 -18.57 3.30
C GLN A 7 -16.87 -19.93 3.13
N LYS A 8 -16.09 -20.99 2.89
CA LYS A 8 -16.61 -22.36 2.78
C LYS A 8 -17.09 -22.89 4.13
N GLU A 9 -16.45 -22.47 5.22
CA GLU A 9 -16.79 -22.85 6.59
C GLU A 9 -17.92 -22.00 7.19
N GLY A 10 -18.47 -21.05 6.41
CA GLY A 10 -19.59 -20.21 6.85
C GLY A 10 -19.18 -19.06 7.78
N GLU A 11 -17.88 -18.84 7.95
CA GLU A 11 -17.36 -17.70 8.70
C GLU A 11 -17.70 -16.40 7.95
N PRO A 12 -18.15 -15.33 8.65
CA PRO A 12 -18.53 -14.05 8.06
C PRO A 12 -17.30 -13.22 7.67
N LEU A 13 -16.35 -13.83 6.97
CA LEU A 13 -15.17 -13.17 6.44
C LEU A 13 -15.47 -12.63 5.03
N ALA A 14 -15.52 -11.31 4.93
CA ALA A 14 -15.62 -10.60 3.66
C ALA A 14 -14.52 -11.08 2.69
N LYS A 15 -14.82 -11.05 1.39
CA LYS A 15 -13.84 -11.42 0.36
C LYS A 15 -12.64 -10.48 0.47
N PHE A 16 -11.52 -11.04 0.90
CA PHE A 16 -10.25 -10.34 1.03
C PHE A 16 -9.19 -11.04 0.17
N CYS A 17 -8.35 -10.25 -0.49
CA CYS A 17 -7.23 -10.75 -1.27
C CYS A 17 -5.99 -9.87 -1.05
N PRO A 18 -4.78 -10.36 -1.38
CA PRO A 18 -3.55 -9.58 -1.21
C PRO A 18 -3.54 -8.22 -1.93
N HIS A 19 -4.41 -8.01 -2.93
CA HIS A 19 -4.58 -6.71 -3.58
C HIS A 19 -5.25 -5.68 -2.66
N ASP A 20 -6.10 -6.12 -1.73
CA ASP A 20 -6.76 -5.22 -0.78
C ASP A 20 -5.74 -4.62 0.21
N LEU A 21 -4.68 -5.35 0.55
CA LEU A 21 -3.54 -4.79 1.31
C LEU A 21 -2.89 -3.60 0.60
N ARG A 22 -2.71 -3.68 -0.72
CA ARG A 22 -2.15 -2.57 -1.51
C ARG A 22 -3.08 -1.35 -1.52
N ARG A 23 -4.39 -1.58 -1.62
CA ARG A 23 -5.39 -0.52 -1.55
C ARG A 23 -5.39 0.16 -0.19
N THR A 24 -5.43 -0.63 0.88
CA THR A 24 -5.39 -0.11 2.25
C THR A 24 -4.13 0.71 2.50
N ALA A 25 -2.95 0.19 2.14
CA ALA A 25 -1.70 0.92 2.29
C ALA A 25 -1.68 2.23 1.47
N SER A 26 -2.18 2.21 0.22
CA SER A 26 -2.28 3.41 -0.62
C SER A 26 -3.16 4.49 0.02
N THR A 27 -4.35 4.11 0.51
CA THR A 27 -5.27 5.04 1.17
C THR A 27 -4.62 5.65 2.42
N LEU A 28 -4.07 4.83 3.30
CA LEU A 28 -3.47 5.31 4.56
C LEU A 28 -2.32 6.28 4.31
N LEU A 29 -1.44 5.96 3.36
CA LEU A 29 -0.31 6.83 3.02
C LEU A 29 -0.77 8.15 2.38
N HIS A 30 -1.84 8.13 1.59
CA HIS A 30 -2.43 9.36 1.07
C HIS A 30 -3.08 10.22 2.17
N GLU A 31 -3.78 9.60 3.11
CA GLU A 31 -4.39 10.29 4.26
C GLU A 31 -3.31 10.87 5.20
N ALA A 32 -2.17 10.21 5.33
CA ALA A 32 -0.99 10.71 6.03
C ALA A 32 -0.25 11.84 5.27
N GLY A 33 -0.69 12.20 4.06
CA GLY A 33 -0.17 13.33 3.30
C GLY A 33 1.12 13.06 2.50
N TYR A 34 1.48 11.79 2.30
CA TYR A 34 2.66 11.42 1.52
C TYR A 34 2.53 11.75 0.03
N ASN A 35 3.68 11.98 -0.61
CA ASN A 35 3.74 12.27 -2.04
C ASN A 35 3.26 11.06 -2.87
N THR A 36 2.31 11.30 -3.77
CA THR A 36 1.77 10.29 -4.69
C THR A 36 2.86 9.53 -5.45
N ASP A 37 3.93 10.20 -5.90
CA ASP A 37 4.99 9.53 -6.66
C ASP A 37 5.75 8.50 -5.81
N TRP A 38 5.86 8.71 -4.50
CA TRP A 38 6.50 7.77 -3.58
C TRP A 38 5.61 6.55 -3.36
N ILE A 39 4.32 6.80 -3.11
CA ILE A 39 3.30 5.76 -2.91
C ILE A 39 3.21 4.86 -4.15
N GLU A 40 3.03 5.45 -5.33
CA GLU A 40 2.91 4.71 -6.58
C GLU A 40 4.18 3.92 -6.91
N LYS A 41 5.37 4.47 -6.59
CA LYS A 41 6.63 3.73 -6.74
C LYS A 41 6.77 2.56 -5.76
N CYS A 42 6.34 2.72 -4.50
CA CYS A 42 6.30 1.60 -3.55
C CYS A 42 5.36 0.48 -4.02
N LEU A 43 4.27 0.83 -4.69
CA LEU A 43 3.32 -0.14 -5.26
C LEU A 43 3.76 -0.75 -6.59
N ALA A 44 4.96 -0.38 -7.09
CA ALA A 44 5.49 -0.76 -8.39
C ALA A 44 4.55 -0.39 -9.55
N HIS A 45 3.80 0.69 -9.41
CA HIS A 45 2.95 1.20 -10.48
C HIS A 45 3.80 1.95 -11.52
N GLU A 46 3.46 1.74 -12.80
CA GLU A 46 4.10 2.44 -13.90
C GLU A 46 3.46 3.82 -14.09
N GLN A 47 4.30 4.86 -14.08
CA GLN A 47 3.89 6.19 -14.48
C GLN A 47 3.63 6.22 -15.99
N LYS A 48 2.67 7.04 -16.42
CA LYS A 48 2.27 7.16 -17.84
C LYS A 48 2.52 8.56 -18.39
N GLY A 49 2.61 8.65 -19.72
CA GLY A 49 2.72 9.91 -20.46
C GLY A 49 4.04 10.65 -20.25
N VAL A 50 3.99 11.97 -20.43
CA VAL A 50 5.17 12.85 -20.37
C VAL A 50 5.89 12.75 -19.01
N ARG A 51 5.15 12.54 -17.92
CA ARG A 51 5.72 12.39 -16.57
C ARG A 51 6.68 11.20 -16.49
N ALA A 52 6.38 10.07 -17.14
CA ALA A 52 7.25 8.89 -17.16
C ALA A 52 8.57 9.11 -17.92
N ILE A 53 8.57 10.07 -18.86
CA ILE A 53 9.78 10.43 -19.63
C ILE A 53 10.74 11.20 -18.72
N TYR A 54 10.23 12.19 -17.97
CA TYR A 54 11.07 13.10 -17.19
C TYR A 54 11.31 12.65 -15.75
N ASN A 55 10.35 11.99 -15.11
CA ASN A 55 10.49 11.53 -13.74
C ASN A 55 11.25 10.20 -13.72
N LYS A 56 12.57 10.29 -13.57
CA LYS A 56 13.49 9.16 -13.36
C LYS A 56 13.89 8.97 -11.91
N ALA A 57 13.28 9.71 -10.98
CA ALA A 57 13.64 9.64 -9.59
C ALA A 57 13.13 8.34 -8.95
N GLU A 58 14.01 7.68 -8.19
CA GLU A 58 13.67 6.46 -7.47
C GLU A 58 13.11 6.74 -6.07
N TYR A 59 13.34 7.93 -5.51
CA TYR A 59 12.84 8.31 -4.19
C TYR A 59 13.16 7.30 -3.08
N ARG A 60 14.33 6.63 -3.16
CA ARG A 60 14.66 5.49 -2.29
C ARG A 60 14.53 5.84 -0.80
N ASP A 61 15.17 6.94 -0.37
CA ASP A 61 15.21 7.32 1.04
C ASP A 61 13.83 7.74 1.54
N GLN A 62 13.08 8.47 0.72
CA GLN A 62 11.72 8.90 1.04
C GLN A 62 10.77 7.72 1.14
N ARG A 63 10.87 6.74 0.22
CA ARG A 63 10.10 5.50 0.28
C ARG A 63 10.46 4.67 1.51
N THR A 64 11.74 4.59 1.88
CA THR A 64 12.16 3.87 3.08
C THR A 64 11.57 4.50 4.34
N SER A 65 11.66 5.82 4.50
CA SER A 65 11.05 6.52 5.65
C SER A 65 9.53 6.32 5.67
N MET A 66 8.87 6.54 4.52
CA MET A 66 7.41 6.39 4.40
C MET A 66 6.92 4.97 4.75
N LEU A 67 7.66 3.93 4.35
CA LEU A 67 7.31 2.55 4.67
C LEU A 67 7.57 2.21 6.15
N GLN A 68 8.54 2.85 6.79
CA GLN A 68 8.75 2.71 8.23
C GLN A 68 7.61 3.37 9.00
N ASP A 69 7.23 4.60 8.66
CA ASP A 69 6.08 5.27 9.27
C ASP A 69 4.78 4.48 9.08
N LEU A 70 4.60 3.81 7.92
CA LEU A 70 3.49 2.89 7.72
C LEU A 70 3.53 1.70 8.68
N ALA A 71 4.72 1.13 8.92
CA ALA A 71 4.88 0.05 9.88
C ALA A 71 4.55 0.51 11.30
N ASP A 72 5.05 1.70 11.69
CA ASP A 72 4.82 2.26 13.01
C ASP A 72 3.31 2.54 13.26
N MET A 73 2.59 3.08 12.26
CA MET A 73 1.12 3.25 12.33
C MET A 73 0.38 1.92 12.53
N ILE A 74 0.83 0.85 11.86
CA ILE A 74 0.22 -0.48 12.01
C ILE A 74 0.48 -1.03 13.41
N ASP A 75 1.72 -0.89 13.91
CA ASP A 75 2.11 -1.36 15.23
C ASP A 75 1.29 -0.65 16.32
N GLU A 76 1.01 0.65 16.18
CA GLU A 76 0.14 1.39 17.11
C GLU A 76 -1.31 0.85 17.18
N TRP A 77 -1.85 0.27 16.11
CA TRP A 77 -3.21 -0.28 16.09
C TRP A 77 -3.33 -1.71 16.60
N VAL A 78 -2.20 -2.41 16.76
CA VAL A 78 -2.16 -3.82 17.19
C VAL A 78 -2.09 -3.95 18.73
N ILE A 79 -1.92 -2.83 19.44
CA ILE A 79 -1.89 -2.74 20.91
C ILE A 79 -3.32 -2.68 21.47
#